data_AF-A0A1Q7RVZ2-F1
#
_entry.id   AF-A0A1Q7RVZ2-F1
#
_cell.length_a   1.000
_cell.length_b   1.000
_cell.length_c   1.000
_cell.angle_alpha   90.00
_cell.angle_beta   90.00
_cell.angle_gamma   90.00
#
_symmetry.space_group_name_H-M   'P 1'
#
loop_
_entity.id
_entity.type
_entity.pdbx_description
1 polymer ?
#
loop_
_entity_poly.entity_id
_entity_poly.type
_entity_poly.pdbx_seq_one_letter_code
_entity_poly.pdbx_strand_id
1 'polypeptide(L)'
;MTYRCVRSSSAPASGTRRSARDAIRQLRGLGLLTVLLTGDSGLVAQAVGNQLQVDEVHAELMPHQTQQHVEALQRDGQMVAMIGDGVNDATALVQPTVGAAMGSGTAVAMESADVVLIGNDLGKFVDTVRIARRCRRIIWQNFAGTLIVDGLGVGLAAFGLLNPLLAAFIHVASELTFILNSTRLLPRTEDVPVGSAVAPQEDSASIARVAA
;
A
#
# COMPACT_ATOMS: atom_id res chain seq x y z
N MET A 1 7.44 13.63 8.52
CA MET A 1 7.59 12.37 7.78
C MET A 1 6.86 12.54 6.46
N THR A 2 7.60 12.86 5.40
CA THR A 2 7.03 13.12 4.07
C THR A 2 6.94 11.78 3.35
N TYR A 3 5.75 11.46 2.85
CA TYR A 3 5.52 10.22 2.12
C TYR A 3 5.44 10.55 0.62
N ARG A 4 6.26 9.89 -0.20
CA ARG A 4 6.21 10.05 -1.66
C ARG A 4 5.66 8.78 -2.32
N CYS A 5 4.68 8.95 -3.19
CA CYS A 5 4.12 7.93 -4.05
C CYS A 5 4.72 8.10 -5.45
N VAL A 6 5.52 7.13 -5.86
CA VAL A 6 6.21 7.13 -7.15
C VAL A 6 5.47 6.21 -8.11
N ARG A 7 5.11 6.71 -9.30
CA ARG A 7 4.57 5.86 -10.37
C ARG A 7 5.58 5.72 -11.49
N SER A 8 5.80 4.49 -11.94
CA SER A 8 6.38 4.19 -13.25
C SER A 8 5.28 3.77 -14.23
N SER A 9 5.38 4.19 -15.49
CA SER A 9 4.45 3.74 -16.53
C SER A 9 5.12 3.64 -17.88
N SER A 10 4.86 2.55 -18.61
CA SER A 10 5.32 2.32 -19.97
C SER A 10 4.20 1.85 -20.93
N ALA A 11 3.00 2.46 -20.95
CA ALA A 11 2.01 2.26 -22.04
C ALA A 11 0.77 3.18 -21.98
N PRO A 12 0.07 3.45 -23.12
CA PRO A 12 -1.12 4.29 -23.17
C PRO A 12 -2.41 3.48 -22.98
N ALA A 13 -3.20 3.82 -21.95
CA ALA A 13 -4.61 3.45 -21.89
C ALA A 13 -5.47 4.67 -21.49
N SER A 14 -6.43 5.02 -22.33
CA SER A 14 -7.22 6.25 -22.25
C SER A 14 -8.40 6.18 -21.26
N GLY A 15 -8.83 4.98 -20.86
CA GLY A 15 -9.87 4.76 -19.84
C GLY A 15 -9.37 4.90 -18.39
N THR A 16 -8.09 4.62 -18.13
CA THR A 16 -7.46 4.63 -16.80
C THR A 16 -7.06 6.02 -16.31
N ARG A 17 -6.99 7.03 -17.18
CA ARG A 17 -6.49 8.37 -16.81
C ARG A 17 -7.39 9.15 -15.85
N ARG A 18 -8.72 8.99 -15.96
CA ARG A 18 -9.66 9.63 -15.02
C ARG A 18 -9.56 9.03 -13.61
N SER A 19 -9.61 7.69 -13.51
CA SER A 19 -9.42 7.00 -12.22
C SER A 19 -8.06 7.33 -11.60
N ALA A 20 -7.00 7.35 -12.41
CA ALA A 20 -5.66 7.69 -11.95
C ALA A 20 -5.57 9.14 -11.43
N ARG A 21 -6.18 10.13 -12.11
CA ARG A 21 -6.22 11.52 -11.61
C ARG A 21 -6.93 11.61 -10.26
N ASP A 22 -8.09 10.96 -10.12
CA ASP A 22 -8.84 11.00 -8.86
C ASP A 22 -8.09 10.26 -7.73
N ALA A 23 -7.37 9.19 -8.04
CA ALA A 23 -6.49 8.52 -7.10
C ALA A 23 -5.33 9.43 -6.64
N ILE A 24 -4.62 10.09 -7.58
CA ILE A 24 -3.56 11.06 -7.26
C ILE A 24 -4.09 12.20 -6.37
N ARG A 25 -5.27 12.75 -6.70
CA ARG A 25 -5.92 13.77 -5.86
C ARG A 25 -6.20 13.26 -4.45
N GLN A 26 -6.69 12.03 -4.31
CA GLN A 26 -6.96 11.43 -3.00
C GLN A 26 -5.67 11.16 -2.22
N LEU A 27 -4.59 10.71 -2.87
CA LEU A 27 -3.27 10.54 -2.25
C LEU A 27 -2.73 11.88 -1.75
N ARG A 28 -2.87 12.95 -2.53
CA ARG A 28 -2.54 14.31 -2.09
C ARG A 28 -3.40 14.76 -0.92
N GLY A 29 -4.70 14.46 -0.93
CA GLY A 29 -5.61 14.71 0.20
C GLY A 29 -5.24 13.93 1.48
N LEU A 30 -4.53 12.82 1.33
CA LEU A 30 -3.92 12.08 2.44
C LEU A 30 -2.56 12.68 2.87
N GLY A 31 -2.07 13.75 2.24
CA GLY A 31 -0.77 14.37 2.55
C GLY A 31 0.42 13.60 2.00
N LEU A 32 0.21 12.80 0.96
CA LEU A 32 1.28 12.16 0.19
C LEU A 32 1.68 13.08 -0.97
N LEU A 33 2.98 13.23 -1.21
CA LEU A 33 3.50 13.83 -2.43
C LEU A 33 3.54 12.77 -3.54
N THR A 34 3.24 13.15 -4.77
CA THR A 34 3.15 12.24 -5.90
C THR A 34 4.20 12.60 -6.95
N VAL A 35 5.03 11.63 -7.32
CA VAL A 35 6.13 11.81 -8.27
C VAL A 35 5.95 10.82 -9.43
N LEU A 36 6.02 11.30 -10.66
CA LEU A 36 6.03 10.46 -11.86
C LEU A 36 7.49 10.24 -12.29
N LEU A 37 7.94 8.99 -12.30
CA LEU A 37 9.24 8.59 -12.86
C LEU A 37 8.97 7.77 -14.13
N THR A 38 9.53 8.17 -15.26
CA THR A 38 9.29 7.44 -16.53
C THR A 38 10.52 7.48 -17.43
N GLY A 39 10.68 6.43 -18.26
CA GLY A 39 11.63 6.40 -19.35
C GLY A 39 11.14 7.07 -20.64
N ASP A 40 9.88 7.52 -20.68
CA ASP A 40 9.32 8.25 -21.82
C ASP A 40 9.98 9.62 -22.01
N SER A 41 9.90 10.15 -23.24
CA SER A 41 10.40 11.49 -23.57
C SER A 41 9.78 12.59 -22.69
N GLY A 42 10.54 13.66 -22.44
CA GLY A 42 10.11 14.78 -21.60
C GLY A 42 8.75 15.37 -21.98
N LEU A 43 8.44 15.48 -23.28
CA LEU A 43 7.16 15.99 -23.76
C LEU A 43 5.98 15.10 -23.35
N VAL A 44 6.12 13.78 -23.49
CA VAL A 44 5.08 12.80 -23.13
C VAL A 44 4.91 12.75 -21.62
N ALA A 45 6.02 12.68 -20.89
CA ALA A 45 6.04 12.63 -19.43
C ALA A 45 5.36 13.86 -18.81
N GLN A 46 5.68 15.07 -19.29
CA GLN A 46 5.03 16.28 -18.79
C GLN A 46 3.54 16.35 -19.16
N ALA A 47 3.17 15.92 -20.38
CA ALA A 47 1.76 15.88 -20.76
C ALA A 47 0.96 14.94 -19.84
N VAL A 48 1.49 13.75 -19.54
CA VAL A 48 0.87 12.80 -18.61
C VAL A 48 0.87 13.34 -17.18
N GLY A 49 1.98 13.90 -16.71
CA GLY A 49 2.09 14.49 -15.37
C GLY A 49 1.07 15.62 -15.14
N ASN A 50 0.93 16.53 -16.11
CA ASN A 50 -0.07 17.60 -16.07
C ASN A 50 -1.50 17.06 -16.12
N GLN A 51 -1.75 16.01 -16.91
CA GLN A 51 -3.06 15.35 -16.95
C GLN A 51 -3.41 14.67 -15.63
N LEU A 52 -2.45 14.05 -14.95
CA LEU A 52 -2.68 13.39 -13.67
C LEU A 52 -2.61 14.36 -12.48
N GLN A 53 -2.07 15.55 -12.70
CA GLN A 53 -1.79 16.57 -11.68
C GLN A 53 -0.85 16.06 -10.58
N VAL A 54 0.22 15.36 -10.96
CA VAL A 54 1.29 14.97 -10.01
C VAL A 54 2.09 16.18 -9.54
N ASP A 55 2.81 16.04 -8.43
CA ASP A 55 3.60 17.14 -7.85
C ASP A 55 4.96 17.32 -8.55
N GLU A 56 5.58 16.21 -8.97
CA GLU A 56 6.89 16.21 -9.63
C GLU A 56 6.91 15.20 -10.79
N VAL A 57 7.68 15.50 -11.85
CA VAL A 57 7.83 14.64 -13.04
C VAL A 57 9.31 14.53 -13.40
N HIS A 58 9.81 13.31 -13.53
CA HIS A 58 11.13 12.99 -14.06
C HIS A 58 10.98 12.04 -15.24
N ALA A 59 11.53 12.44 -16.38
CA ALA A 59 11.40 11.77 -17.67
C ALA A 59 12.76 11.25 -18.15
N GLU A 60 12.73 10.43 -19.20
CA GLU A 60 13.94 9.89 -19.86
C GLU A 60 14.87 9.16 -18.88
N LEU A 61 14.30 8.54 -17.85
CA LEU A 61 15.06 7.80 -16.84
C LEU A 61 15.36 6.39 -17.29
N MET A 62 16.62 5.99 -17.12
CA MET A 62 17.06 4.61 -17.19
C MET A 62 16.69 3.87 -15.88
N PRO A 63 16.54 2.53 -15.89
CA PRO A 63 16.14 1.78 -14.68
C PRO A 63 17.00 2.04 -13.44
N HIS A 64 18.33 2.19 -13.61
CA HIS A 64 19.25 2.52 -12.52
C HIS A 64 19.07 3.94 -11.97
N GLN A 65 18.62 4.88 -12.81
CA GLN A 65 18.38 6.27 -12.40
C GLN A 65 17.08 6.37 -11.60
N THR A 66 16.06 5.60 -11.95
CA THR A 66 14.82 5.48 -11.15
C THR A 66 15.14 5.01 -9.73
N GLN A 67 15.99 3.99 -9.58
CA GLN A 67 16.46 3.50 -8.28
C GLN A 67 17.23 4.59 -7.51
N GLN A 68 18.24 5.21 -8.14
CA GLN A 68 19.00 6.30 -7.50
C GLN A 68 18.11 7.44 -7.02
N HIS A 69 17.02 7.72 -7.73
CA HIS A 69 16.06 8.73 -7.33
C HIS A 69 15.27 8.31 -6.08
N VAL A 70 14.80 7.05 -6.02
CA VAL A 70 14.16 6.48 -4.83
C VAL A 70 15.11 6.48 -3.64
N GLU A 71 16.37 6.07 -3.82
CA GLU A 71 17.38 6.10 -2.76
C GLU A 71 17.65 7.52 -2.26
N ALA A 72 17.73 8.51 -3.15
CA ALA A 72 17.95 9.89 -2.75
C ALA A 72 16.83 10.38 -1.83
N LEU A 73 15.57 10.09 -2.19
CA LEU A 73 14.42 10.43 -1.36
C LEU A 73 14.44 9.72 0.00
N GLN A 74 14.84 8.45 0.03
CA GLN A 74 15.00 7.71 1.29
C GLN A 74 16.15 8.25 2.15
N ARG A 75 17.28 8.65 1.53
CA ARG A 75 18.41 9.29 2.22
C ARG A 75 18.03 10.62 2.86
N ASP A 76 17.08 11.34 2.25
CA ASP A 76 16.48 12.56 2.81
C ASP A 76 15.46 12.27 3.95
N GLY A 77 15.36 11.01 4.39
CA GLY A 77 14.47 10.58 5.48
C GLY A 77 13.00 10.47 5.06
N GLN A 78 12.71 10.42 3.76
CA GLN A 78 11.36 10.23 3.27
C GLN A 78 10.98 8.76 3.21
N MET A 79 9.70 8.48 3.50
CA MET A 79 9.14 7.15 3.30
C MET A 79 8.60 7.07 1.88
N VAL A 80 9.15 6.17 1.07
CA VAL A 80 8.78 6.08 -0.35
C VAL A 80 7.94 4.84 -0.57
N ALA A 81 6.79 5.01 -1.22
CA ALA A 81 6.02 3.93 -1.79
C ALA A 81 6.13 4.01 -3.32
N MET A 82 6.54 2.91 -3.96
CA MET A 82 6.62 2.83 -5.42
C MET A 82 5.50 1.96 -5.96
N ILE A 83 4.86 2.41 -7.04
CA ILE A 83 3.81 1.69 -7.74
C ILE A 83 4.26 1.46 -9.19
N GLY A 84 4.28 0.21 -9.61
CA GLY A 84 4.73 -0.19 -10.95
C GLY A 84 3.80 -1.22 -11.60
N ASP A 85 3.81 -1.25 -12.93
CA ASP A 85 3.00 -2.15 -13.75
C ASP A 85 3.82 -3.21 -14.53
N GLY A 86 5.16 -3.20 -14.47
CA GLY A 86 5.99 -4.38 -14.76
C GLY A 86 7.06 -4.26 -15.86
N VAL A 87 7.78 -5.38 -16.04
CA VAL A 87 9.04 -5.64 -16.80
C VAL A 87 10.26 -4.82 -16.35
N ASN A 88 10.22 -3.48 -16.42
CA ASN A 88 11.40 -2.64 -16.15
C ASN A 88 11.58 -2.26 -14.68
N ASP A 89 10.54 -2.45 -13.86
CA ASP A 89 10.46 -1.89 -12.50
C ASP A 89 10.57 -2.91 -11.38
N ALA A 90 10.74 -4.21 -11.67
CA ALA A 90 10.78 -5.23 -10.62
C ALA A 90 11.90 -4.96 -9.58
N THR A 91 13.06 -4.49 -10.04
CA THR A 91 14.17 -4.08 -9.17
C THR A 91 13.85 -2.78 -8.41
N ALA A 92 13.12 -1.86 -9.05
CA ALA A 92 12.72 -0.62 -8.43
C ALA A 92 11.60 -0.80 -7.39
N LEU A 93 10.88 -1.94 -7.39
CA LEU A 93 9.88 -2.28 -6.37
C LEU A 93 10.48 -2.84 -5.07
N VAL A 94 11.72 -3.34 -5.09
CA VAL A 94 12.40 -3.92 -3.91
C VAL A 94 13.06 -2.85 -3.02
N GLN A 95 13.52 -1.76 -3.62
CA GLN A 95 14.19 -0.67 -2.94
C GLN A 95 13.34 0.28 -2.08
N PRO A 96 12.12 0.69 -2.47
CA PRO A 96 11.29 1.61 -1.70
C PRO A 96 10.94 1.02 -0.33
N THR A 97 10.41 1.88 0.55
CA THR A 97 9.91 1.39 1.84
C THR A 97 8.69 0.48 1.68
N VAL A 98 7.92 0.68 0.60
CA VAL A 98 6.85 -0.22 0.19
C VAL A 98 6.81 -0.28 -1.35
N GLY A 99 6.98 -1.47 -1.90
CA GLY A 99 6.73 -1.76 -3.32
C GLY A 99 5.30 -2.24 -3.54
N ALA A 100 4.57 -1.63 -4.48
CA ALA A 100 3.25 -2.05 -4.90
C ALA A 100 3.20 -2.38 -6.40
N ALA A 101 2.77 -3.59 -6.73
CA ALA A 101 2.57 -4.02 -8.11
C ALA A 101 1.10 -3.97 -8.50
N MET A 102 0.81 -3.52 -9.72
CA MET A 102 -0.51 -3.68 -10.33
C MET A 102 -0.73 -5.16 -10.69
N GLY A 103 -1.94 -5.69 -10.48
CA GLY A 103 -2.25 -7.10 -10.75
C GLY A 103 -2.28 -7.47 -12.23
N SER A 104 -2.24 -6.48 -13.12
CA SER A 104 -1.98 -6.67 -14.56
C SER A 104 -0.49 -6.72 -14.91
N GLY A 105 0.40 -6.62 -13.93
CA GLY A 105 1.85 -6.57 -14.15
C GLY A 105 2.50 -7.94 -14.30
N THR A 106 3.81 -7.94 -14.54
CA THR A 106 4.58 -9.18 -14.73
C THR A 106 4.63 -10.01 -13.45
N ALA A 107 4.72 -11.34 -13.60
CA ALA A 107 4.88 -12.26 -12.47
C ALA A 107 6.07 -11.86 -11.57
N VAL A 108 7.19 -11.46 -12.19
CA VAL A 108 8.40 -10.98 -11.49
C VAL A 108 8.11 -9.72 -10.66
N ALA A 109 7.30 -8.78 -11.17
CA ALA A 109 6.95 -7.57 -10.43
C ALA A 109 6.00 -7.88 -9.26
N MET A 110 5.05 -8.80 -9.45
CA MET A 110 4.16 -9.25 -8.37
C MET A 110 4.89 -10.02 -7.26
N GLU A 111 5.90 -10.81 -7.62
CA GLU A 111 6.75 -11.53 -6.66
C GLU A 111 7.69 -10.61 -5.88
N SER A 112 8.13 -9.51 -6.51
CA SER A 112 9.06 -8.55 -5.90
C SER A 112 8.39 -7.49 -5.03
N ALA A 113 7.06 -7.35 -5.09
CA ALA A 113 6.32 -6.30 -4.40
C ALA A 113 5.78 -6.75 -3.03
N ASP A 114 5.78 -5.82 -2.06
CA ASP A 114 5.15 -6.04 -0.75
C ASP A 114 3.62 -6.11 -0.83
N VAL A 115 3.04 -5.42 -1.82
CA VAL A 115 1.59 -5.31 -2.02
C VAL A 115 1.24 -5.55 -3.48
N VAL A 116 0.26 -6.43 -3.74
CA VAL A 116 -0.31 -6.63 -5.06
C VAL A 116 -1.73 -6.06 -5.13
N LEU A 117 -1.93 -5.08 -6.01
CA LEU A 117 -3.23 -4.45 -6.24
C LEU A 117 -4.00 -5.26 -7.28
N ILE A 118 -4.96 -6.06 -6.82
CA ILE A 118 -5.74 -6.92 -7.71
C ILE A 118 -6.50 -6.06 -8.75
N GLY A 119 -6.28 -6.29 -10.04
CA GLY A 119 -6.83 -5.48 -11.14
C GLY A 119 -5.95 -4.30 -11.53
N ASN A 120 -6.47 -3.41 -12.38
CA ASN A 120 -5.70 -2.28 -12.95
C ASN A 120 -6.23 -0.90 -12.49
N ASP A 121 -6.51 -0.76 -11.19
CA ASP A 121 -7.03 0.49 -10.61
C ASP A 121 -6.15 1.05 -9.48
N LEU A 122 -5.61 2.24 -9.71
CA LEU A 122 -4.81 2.99 -8.74
C LEU A 122 -5.63 3.41 -7.52
N GLY A 123 -6.97 3.49 -7.65
CA GLY A 123 -7.88 3.72 -6.54
C GLY A 123 -7.70 2.71 -5.39
N LYS A 124 -7.39 1.45 -5.72
CA LYS A 124 -7.15 0.41 -4.71
C LYS A 124 -5.94 0.71 -3.83
N PHE A 125 -4.90 1.35 -4.37
CA PHE A 125 -3.77 1.79 -3.56
C PHE A 125 -4.17 2.85 -2.54
N VAL A 126 -5.06 3.77 -2.92
CA VAL A 126 -5.62 4.78 -1.99
C VAL A 126 -6.30 4.09 -0.81
N ASP A 127 -7.11 3.07 -1.10
CA ASP A 127 -7.82 2.32 -0.07
C ASP A 127 -6.85 1.52 0.81
N THR A 128 -5.82 0.91 0.24
CA THR A 128 -4.73 0.28 1.00
C THR A 128 -4.10 1.28 1.98
N VAL A 129 -3.76 2.49 1.54
CA VAL A 129 -3.20 3.53 2.42
C VAL A 129 -4.18 3.92 3.53
N ARG A 130 -5.47 4.08 3.21
CA ARG A 130 -6.51 4.39 4.21
C ARG A 130 -6.63 3.30 5.26
N ILE A 131 -6.67 2.05 4.83
CA ILE A 131 -6.74 0.88 5.71
C ILE A 131 -5.49 0.80 6.58
N ALA A 132 -4.30 0.98 6.00
CA ALA A 132 -3.04 0.99 6.75
C ALA A 132 -3.03 2.08 7.85
N ARG A 133 -3.50 3.29 7.54
CA ARG A 133 -3.61 4.38 8.54
C ARG A 133 -4.63 4.09 9.63
N ARG A 134 -5.77 3.48 9.27
CA ARG A 134 -6.79 3.06 10.25
C ARG A 134 -6.23 1.96 11.16
N CYS A 135 -5.55 0.97 10.60
CA CYS A 135 -4.87 -0.10 11.32
C CYS A 135 -3.85 0.48 12.30
N ARG A 136 -2.95 1.36 11.83
CA ARG A 136 -1.96 2.06 12.67
C ARG A 136 -2.61 2.80 13.84
N ARG A 137 -3.74 3.46 13.62
CA ARG A 137 -4.49 4.17 14.68
C ARG A 137 -5.04 3.21 15.73
N ILE A 138 -5.63 2.09 15.30
CA ILE A 138 -6.18 1.07 16.21
C ILE A 138 -5.05 0.43 17.04
N ILE A 139 -3.92 0.11 16.41
CA ILE A 139 -2.73 -0.41 17.11
C ILE A 139 -2.28 0.57 18.20
N TRP A 140 -2.16 1.86 17.88
CA TRP A 140 -1.77 2.87 18.88
C TRP A 140 -2.80 3.06 20.00
N GLN A 141 -4.09 2.95 19.69
CA GLN A 141 -5.15 3.00 20.70
C GLN A 141 -5.04 1.83 21.68
N ASN A 142 -4.86 0.61 21.17
CA ASN A 142 -4.70 -0.57 21.99
C ASN A 142 -3.41 -0.48 22.81
N PHE A 143 -2.29 -0.12 22.19
CA PHE A 143 -1.01 0.01 22.86
C PHE A 143 -1.05 1.04 24.01
N ALA A 144 -1.61 2.22 23.76
CA ALA A 144 -1.79 3.23 24.80
C ALA A 144 -2.74 2.75 25.91
N GLY A 145 -3.83 2.08 25.53
CA GLY A 145 -4.78 1.47 26.48
C GLY A 145 -4.11 0.45 27.39
N THR A 146 -3.34 -0.48 26.82
CA THR A 146 -2.56 -1.48 27.57
C THR A 146 -1.61 -0.81 28.55
N LEU A 147 -0.82 0.16 28.10
CA LEU A 147 0.14 0.85 28.96
C LEU A 147 -0.54 1.59 30.13
N ILE A 148 -1.72 2.16 29.90
CA ILE A 148 -2.51 2.80 30.95
C ILE A 148 -3.02 1.77 31.96
N VAL A 149 -3.63 0.68 31.50
CA VAL A 149 -4.19 -0.36 32.38
C VAL A 149 -3.08 -1.01 33.21
N ASP A 150 -1.98 -1.41 32.58
CA ASP A 150 -0.85 -2.04 33.25
C ASP A 150 -0.16 -1.08 34.21
N GLY A 151 0.03 0.18 33.81
CA GLY A 151 0.62 1.21 34.67
C GLY A 151 -0.23 1.48 35.91
N LEU A 152 -1.56 1.59 35.76
CA LEU A 152 -2.48 1.72 36.90
C LEU A 152 -2.47 0.47 37.77
N GLY A 153 -2.43 -0.72 37.16
CA GLY A 153 -2.35 -1.99 37.87
C GLY A 153 -1.10 -2.08 38.75
N VAL A 154 0.08 -1.76 38.19
CA VAL A 154 1.35 -1.71 38.92
C VAL A 154 1.30 -0.68 40.05
N GLY A 155 0.76 0.51 39.78
CA GLY A 155 0.62 1.55 40.80
C GLY A 155 -0.24 1.10 41.98
N LEU A 156 -1.44 0.57 41.72
CA LEU A 156 -2.34 0.07 42.75
C LEU A 156 -1.74 -1.12 43.53
N ALA A 157 -1.04 -2.02 42.84
CA ALA A 157 -0.33 -3.12 43.48
C ALA A 157 0.78 -2.63 44.41
N ALA A 158 1.54 -1.61 44.01
CA ALA A 158 2.60 -1.02 44.83
C ALA A 158 2.08 -0.40 46.15
N PHE A 159 0.85 0.12 46.14
CA PHE A 159 0.17 0.61 47.35
C PHE A 159 -0.58 -0.48 48.12
N GLY A 160 -0.50 -1.76 47.71
CA GLY A 160 -1.19 -2.88 48.33
C GLY A 160 -2.72 -2.87 48.14
N LEU A 161 -3.23 -2.04 47.21
CA LEU A 161 -4.65 -1.85 46.95
C LEU A 161 -5.22 -2.89 45.96
N LEU A 162 -4.38 -3.80 45.46
CA LEU A 162 -4.73 -4.69 44.37
C LEU A 162 -4.32 -6.14 44.69
N ASN A 163 -5.34 -6.99 44.87
CA ASN A 163 -5.18 -8.44 45.05
C ASN A 163 -4.95 -9.13 43.68
N PRO A 164 -4.04 -10.13 43.57
CA PRO A 164 -3.84 -10.94 42.37
C PRO A 164 -5.11 -11.37 41.62
N LEU A 165 -6.19 -11.76 42.32
CA LEU A 165 -7.42 -12.20 41.64
C LEU A 165 -8.11 -11.05 40.89
N LEU A 166 -8.13 -9.85 41.48
CA LEU A 166 -8.68 -8.66 40.85
C LEU A 166 -7.79 -8.19 39.69
N ALA A 167 -6.46 -8.31 39.85
CA ALA A 167 -5.49 -8.02 38.78
C ALA A 167 -5.77 -8.85 37.54
N ALA A 168 -5.92 -10.17 37.73
CA ALA A 168 -6.20 -11.10 36.65
C ALA A 168 -7.52 -10.75 35.93
N PHE A 169 -8.56 -10.39 36.69
CA PHE A 169 -9.84 -9.99 36.10
C PHE A 169 -9.73 -8.72 35.25
N ILE A 170 -9.07 -7.68 35.77
CA ILE A 170 -8.86 -6.41 35.04
C ILE A 170 -8.07 -6.67 33.74
N HIS A 171 -7.00 -7.46 33.83
CA HIS A 171 -6.17 -7.80 32.69
C HIS A 171 -6.98 -8.48 31.59
N VAL A 172 -7.65 -9.59 31.89
CA VAL A 172 -8.46 -10.34 30.90
C VAL A 172 -9.59 -9.48 30.31
N ALA A 173 -10.29 -8.69 31.14
CA ALA A 173 -11.36 -7.83 30.66
C ALA A 173 -10.84 -6.71 29.72
N SER A 174 -9.67 -6.15 30.03
CA SER A 174 -9.02 -5.14 29.19
C SER A 174 -8.54 -5.73 27.86
N GLU A 175 -7.94 -6.93 27.86
CA GLU A 175 -7.51 -7.63 26.65
C GLU A 175 -8.69 -7.93 25.73
N LEU A 176 -9.80 -8.43 26.29
CA LEU A 176 -11.02 -8.65 25.53
C LEU A 176 -11.52 -7.35 24.87
N THR A 177 -11.47 -6.24 25.61
CA THR A 177 -11.85 -4.91 25.08
C THR A 177 -10.94 -4.49 23.93
N PHE A 178 -9.62 -4.72 24.02
CA PHE A 178 -8.68 -4.39 22.94
C PHE A 178 -8.86 -5.28 21.71
N ILE A 179 -9.18 -6.56 21.90
CA ILE A 179 -9.58 -7.46 20.81
C ILE A 179 -10.82 -6.92 20.11
N LEU A 180 -11.86 -6.54 20.87
CA LEU A 180 -13.09 -5.94 20.32
C LEU A 180 -12.85 -4.61 19.62
N ASN A 181 -11.91 -3.78 20.09
CA ASN A 181 -11.53 -2.56 19.37
C ASN A 181 -10.84 -2.90 18.03
N SER A 182 -10.06 -3.98 17.99
CA SER A 182 -9.36 -4.43 16.79
C SER A 182 -10.30 -4.95 15.70
N THR A 183 -11.42 -5.57 16.07
CA THR A 183 -12.43 -6.04 15.10
C THR A 183 -13.06 -4.92 14.29
N ARG A 184 -12.94 -3.66 14.72
CA ARG A 184 -13.35 -2.49 13.92
C ARG A 184 -12.58 -2.35 12.61
N LEU A 185 -11.48 -3.09 12.42
CA LEU A 185 -10.75 -3.13 11.15
C LEU A 185 -11.32 -4.17 10.17
N LEU A 186 -12.17 -5.10 10.63
CA LEU A 186 -12.73 -6.13 9.77
C LEU A 186 -13.56 -5.52 8.63
N PRO A 187 -13.47 -6.07 7.40
CA PRO A 187 -14.33 -5.67 6.30
C PRO A 187 -15.80 -5.82 6.72
N ARG A 188 -16.63 -4.84 6.40
CA ARG A 188 -18.07 -5.02 6.48
C ARG A 188 -18.48 -5.87 5.28
N THR A 189 -19.31 -6.87 5.51
CA THR A 189 -19.74 -7.87 4.51
C THR A 189 -20.40 -7.27 3.26
N GLU A 190 -20.67 -5.97 3.24
CA GLU A 190 -21.28 -5.23 2.13
C GLU A 190 -20.28 -4.84 1.02
N ASP A 191 -18.96 -4.91 1.26
CA ASP A 191 -17.93 -4.39 0.34
C ASP A 191 -17.31 -5.44 -0.61
N VAL A 192 -17.87 -6.65 -0.69
CA VAL A 192 -17.40 -7.70 -1.63
C VAL A 192 -18.42 -7.85 -2.76
N PRO A 193 -18.15 -7.36 -3.98
CA PRO A 193 -18.93 -7.75 -5.14
C PRO A 193 -18.76 -9.27 -5.34
N VAL A 194 -19.81 -10.03 -5.04
CA VAL A 194 -19.92 -11.44 -5.42
C VAL A 194 -20.06 -11.48 -6.94
N GLY A 195 -18.94 -11.55 -7.67
CA GLY A 195 -19.01 -11.56 -9.13
C GLY A 195 -17.69 -11.38 -9.88
N SER A 196 -16.79 -12.36 -9.78
CA SER A 196 -16.26 -13.05 -10.97
C SER A 196 -15.41 -14.22 -10.49
N ALA A 197 -16.00 -15.41 -10.46
CA ALA A 197 -15.20 -16.63 -10.50
C ALA A 197 -14.26 -16.50 -11.71
N VAL A 198 -12.96 -16.57 -11.45
CA VAL A 198 -11.97 -16.80 -12.51
C VAL A 198 -12.31 -18.17 -13.08
N ALA A 199 -12.93 -18.20 -14.25
CA ALA A 199 -13.08 -19.42 -15.02
C ALA A 199 -11.65 -19.94 -15.33
N PRO A 200 -11.38 -21.24 -15.16
CA PRO A 200 -10.13 -21.81 -15.61
C PRO A 200 -9.97 -21.52 -17.11
N GLN A 201 -8.91 -20.83 -17.51
CA GLN A 201 -8.48 -20.81 -18.90
C GLN A 201 -8.03 -22.25 -19.23
N GLU A 202 -8.86 -22.97 -19.98
CA GLU A 202 -8.47 -24.25 -20.57
C GLU A 202 -7.35 -24.01 -21.58
N ASP A 203 -6.12 -24.32 -21.19
CA ASP A 203 -4.95 -24.33 -22.06
C ASP A 203 -4.88 -25.63 -22.89
N SER A 204 -6.00 -26.00 -23.53
CA SER A 204 -6.11 -27.23 -24.34
C SER A 204 -5.68 -27.05 -25.79
N ALA A 205 -5.18 -25.87 -26.19
CA ALA A 205 -4.76 -25.60 -27.57
C ALA A 205 -3.23 -25.67 -27.79
N SER A 206 -2.40 -25.78 -26.74
CA SER A 206 -0.93 -25.78 -26.90
C SER A 206 -0.29 -27.18 -26.86
N ILE A 207 -1.01 -28.24 -26.48
CA ILE A 207 -0.44 -29.61 -26.38
C ILE A 207 -0.45 -30.35 -27.74
N ALA A 208 -1.24 -29.90 -28.73
CA ALA A 208 -1.37 -30.59 -30.02
C ALA A 208 -0.25 -30.28 -31.04
N ARG A 209 0.78 -29.50 -30.69
CA ARG A 209 1.88 -29.12 -31.62
C ARG A 209 3.24 -29.75 -31.32
N VAL A 210 3.36 -30.57 -30.28
CA VAL A 210 4.62 -31.26 -29.92
C VAL A 210 4.60 -32.74 -30.35
N ALA A 211 3.49 -33.24 -30.90
CA ALA A 211 3.32 -34.64 -31.31
C ALA A 211 2.82 -34.82 -32.75
N ALA A 212 3.26 -33.96 -33.68
CA ALA A 212 3.04 -34.12 -35.12
C ALA A 212 4.36 -33.97 -35.89
#